data_AF-A0A191UFE9-F1
#
_entry.id   AF-A0A191UFE9-F1
#
_cell.length_a   1.000
_cell.length_b   1.000
_cell.length_c   1.000
_cell.angle_alpha   90.00
_cell.angle_beta   90.00
_cell.angle_gamma   90.00
#
_symmetry.space_group_name_H-M   'P 1'
#
loop_
_entity.id
_entity.type
_entity.pdbx_description
1 polymer ?
#
loop_
_entity_poly.entity_id
_entity_poly.type
_entity_poly.pdbx_seq_one_letter_code
_entity_poly.pdbx_strand_id
1 'polypeptide(L)'
;MKHQFCLITLLIYGLAHGQAIYGPNVEYKGYVQTSPNGVSNSYSATGALQGSAQVQGNQTNFYGSQGQYQGNIQAPIVTPPNTTISTPRQVNQSPSIKGW
;
A
#
# COMPACT_ATOMS: atom_id res chain seq x y z
N MET A 1 1.84 -34.80 22.86
CA MET A 1 1.77 -34.63 21.39
C MET A 1 0.37 -34.27 20.85
N LYS A 2 -0.69 -34.18 21.66
CA LYS A 2 -2.05 -33.84 21.18
C LYS A 2 -2.31 -32.32 21.13
N HIS A 3 -1.67 -31.54 22.01
CA HIS A 3 -1.83 -30.08 22.06
C HIS A 3 -0.93 -29.33 21.06
N GLN A 4 0.11 -30.00 20.54
CA GLN A 4 1.03 -29.41 19.55
C GLN A 4 0.36 -29.22 18.19
N PHE A 5 -0.57 -30.11 17.81
CA PHE A 5 -1.37 -29.96 16.59
C PHE A 5 -2.35 -28.78 16.68
N CYS A 6 -2.94 -28.52 17.85
CA CYS A 6 -3.89 -27.41 18.03
C CYS A 6 -3.20 -26.03 17.97
N LEU A 7 -1.99 -25.92 18.54
CA LEU A 7 -1.22 -24.68 18.52
C LEU A 7 -0.70 -24.33 17.11
N ILE A 8 -0.39 -25.33 16.29
CA ILE A 8 0.05 -25.14 14.90
C ILE A 8 -1.14 -24.75 14.01
N THR A 9 -2.33 -25.32 14.20
CA THR A 9 -3.53 -24.90 13.44
C THR A 9 -3.94 -23.45 13.74
N LEU A 10 -3.74 -22.96 14.97
CA LEU A 10 -4.01 -21.56 15.33
C LEU A 10 -3.01 -20.57 14.71
N LEU A 11 -1.76 -20.99 14.50
CA LEU A 11 -0.69 -20.18 13.93
C LEU A 11 -0.78 -20.05 12.38
N ILE A 12 -1.55 -20.93 11.72
CA ILE A 12 -1.71 -20.97 10.25
C ILE A 12 -2.92 -20.13 9.77
N TYR A 13 -3.73 -19.56 10.67
CA TYR A 13 -4.72 -18.51 10.33
C TYR A 13 -3.98 -17.20 10.01
N GLY A 14 -3.31 -17.20 8.87
CA GLY A 14 -2.32 -16.22 8.47
C GLY A 14 -2.91 -14.82 8.36
N LEU A 15 -2.41 -13.93 9.23
CA LEU A 15 -2.09 -12.53 8.95
C LEU A 15 -3.20 -11.68 8.29
N ALA A 16 -4.46 -12.08 8.36
CA ALA A 16 -5.56 -11.24 7.97
C ALA A 16 -5.79 -10.23 9.11
N HIS A 17 -5.47 -8.95 8.87
CA HIS A 17 -5.70 -7.92 9.87
C HIS A 17 -7.15 -7.42 9.75
N GLY A 18 -7.91 -7.54 10.83
CA GLY A 18 -9.27 -7.02 10.94
C GLY A 18 -9.30 -5.67 11.64
N GLN A 19 -10.10 -4.73 11.15
CA GLN A 19 -10.38 -3.46 11.83
C GLN A 19 -11.88 -3.23 11.92
N ALA A 20 -12.40 -3.02 13.12
CA ALA A 20 -13.81 -2.68 13.32
C ALA A 20 -14.10 -1.25 12.82
N ILE A 21 -15.29 -1.07 12.27
CA ILE A 21 -15.81 0.22 11.82
C ILE A 21 -16.91 0.63 12.79
N TYR A 22 -16.73 1.79 13.41
CA TYR A 22 -17.73 2.41 14.28
C TYR A 22 -18.24 3.71 13.68
N GLY A 23 -19.51 4.01 13.91
CA GLY A 23 -20.11 5.29 13.54
C GLY A 23 -19.80 6.41 14.55
N PRO A 24 -20.27 7.64 14.28
CA PRO A 24 -20.04 8.79 15.15
C PRO A 24 -20.58 8.65 16.58
N ASN A 25 -21.59 7.80 16.79
CA ASN A 25 -22.17 7.53 18.10
C ASN A 25 -21.65 6.20 18.68
N VAL A 26 -20.49 5.73 18.22
CA VAL A 26 -19.86 4.46 18.63
C VAL A 26 -20.69 3.22 18.27
N GLU A 27 -21.65 3.34 17.35
CA GLU A 27 -22.42 2.19 16.89
C GLU A 27 -21.57 1.32 15.95
N TYR A 28 -21.61 0.00 16.14
CA TYR A 28 -20.88 -0.93 15.29
C TYR A 28 -21.49 -0.98 13.87
N LYS A 29 -20.69 -0.69 12.85
CA LYS A 29 -21.11 -0.69 11.44
C LYS A 29 -20.60 -1.90 10.64
N GLY A 30 -19.60 -2.61 11.16
CA GLY A 30 -18.98 -3.74 10.49
C GLY A 30 -17.47 -3.75 10.66
N TYR A 31 -16.76 -4.35 9.72
CA TYR A 31 -15.31 -4.48 9.80
C TYR A 31 -14.67 -4.52 8.41
N VAL A 32 -13.41 -4.12 8.35
CA VAL A 32 -12.52 -4.35 7.21
C VAL A 32 -11.62 -5.53 7.53
N GLN A 33 -11.45 -6.45 6.59
CA GLN A 33 -10.48 -7.54 6.66
C GLN A 33 -9.50 -7.40 5.51
N THR A 34 -8.23 -7.20 5.84
CA THR A 34 -7.15 -7.11 4.86
C THR A 34 -6.39 -8.41 4.82
N SER A 35 -6.38 -9.08 3.67
CA SER A 35 -5.59 -10.28 3.45
C SER A 35 -4.12 -9.94 3.17
N PRO A 36 -3.18 -10.87 3.42
CA PRO A 36 -1.74 -10.63 3.24
C PRO A 36 -1.32 -10.25 1.82
N ASN A 37 -2.16 -10.54 0.82
CA ASN A 37 -1.96 -10.18 -0.58
C ASN A 37 -2.39 -8.73 -0.91
N GLY A 38 -2.77 -7.92 0.08
CA GLY A 38 -3.10 -6.50 -0.10
C GLY A 38 -4.55 -6.22 -0.54
N VAL A 39 -5.43 -7.21 -0.51
CA VAL A 39 -6.87 -7.03 -0.74
C VAL A 39 -7.57 -6.74 0.59
N SER A 40 -8.33 -5.65 0.65
CA SER A 40 -9.14 -5.28 1.80
C SER A 40 -10.62 -5.44 1.47
N ASN A 41 -11.33 -6.28 2.22
CA ASN A 41 -12.77 -6.50 2.07
C ASN A 41 -13.52 -5.80 3.21
N SER A 42 -14.56 -5.04 2.89
CA SER A 42 -15.42 -4.39 3.87
C SER A 42 -16.70 -5.18 4.06
N TYR A 43 -17.04 -5.48 5.30
CA TYR A 43 -18.24 -6.21 5.67
C TYR A 43 -19.13 -5.33 6.56
N SER A 44 -20.45 -5.48 6.40
CA SER A 44 -21.45 -4.84 7.25
C SER A 44 -21.48 -5.47 8.65
N ALA A 45 -22.24 -4.86 9.57
CA ALA A 45 -22.43 -5.37 10.93
C ALA A 45 -23.01 -6.80 10.98
N THR A 46 -23.74 -7.22 9.95
CA THR A 46 -24.31 -8.57 9.82
C THR A 46 -23.36 -9.55 9.10
N GLY A 47 -22.20 -9.09 8.65
CA GLY A 47 -21.21 -9.91 7.94
C GLY A 47 -21.40 -9.97 6.41
N ALA A 48 -22.35 -9.23 5.83
CA ALA A 48 -22.50 -9.15 4.38
C ALA A 48 -21.36 -8.32 3.75
N LEU A 49 -20.78 -8.80 2.66
CA LEU A 49 -19.74 -8.08 1.90
C LEU A 49 -20.32 -6.83 1.27
N GLN A 50 -19.70 -5.68 1.55
CA GLN A 50 -20.07 -4.37 0.99
C GLN A 50 -19.22 -4.02 -0.23
N GLY A 51 -17.98 -4.49 -0.27
CA GLY A 51 -17.05 -4.29 -1.38
C GLY A 51 -15.61 -4.59 -1.00
N SER A 52 -14.71 -4.38 -1.94
CA SER A 52 -13.28 -4.62 -1.77
C SER A 52 -12.40 -3.54 -2.40
N ALA A 53 -11.21 -3.38 -1.85
CA ALA A 53 -10.16 -2.53 -2.36
C ALA A 53 -8.88 -3.35 -2.57
N GLN A 54 -8.20 -3.16 -3.70
CA GLN A 54 -6.97 -3.88 -4.03
C GLN A 54 -5.91 -2.90 -4.49
N VAL A 55 -4.78 -2.89 -3.79
CA VAL A 55 -3.61 -2.09 -4.17
C VAL A 55 -2.82 -2.84 -5.25
N GLN A 56 -2.54 -2.15 -6.37
CA GLN A 56 -1.70 -2.61 -7.47
C GLN A 56 -0.71 -1.51 -7.84
N GLY A 57 0.54 -1.63 -7.38
CA GLY A 57 1.54 -0.58 -7.54
C GLY A 57 1.10 0.71 -6.85
N ASN A 58 0.96 1.80 -7.62
CA ASN A 58 0.59 3.12 -7.12
C ASN A 58 -0.92 3.42 -7.23
N GLN A 59 -1.71 2.40 -7.59
CA GLN A 59 -3.15 2.51 -7.80
C GLN A 59 -3.89 1.61 -6.82
N THR A 60 -5.01 2.10 -6.28
CA THR A 60 -5.97 1.29 -5.52
C THR A 60 -7.25 1.16 -6.33
N ASN A 61 -7.63 -0.07 -6.65
CA ASN A 61 -8.85 -0.41 -7.38
C ASN A 61 -9.97 -0.76 -6.41
N PHE A 62 -11.19 -0.32 -6.71
CA PHE A 62 -12.37 -0.58 -5.89
C PHE A 62 -13.37 -1.44 -6.64
N TYR A 63 -13.94 -2.40 -5.92
CA TYR A 63 -14.97 -3.29 -6.42
C TYR A 63 -16.14 -3.29 -5.45
N GLY A 64 -17.36 -3.37 -5.98
CA GLY A 64 -18.55 -3.49 -5.15
C GLY A 64 -18.76 -4.93 -4.66
N SER A 65 -19.86 -5.13 -3.94
CA SER A 65 -20.20 -6.40 -3.28
C SER A 65 -20.35 -7.61 -4.21
N GLN A 66 -20.62 -7.41 -5.51
CA GLN A 66 -20.71 -8.47 -6.52
C GLN A 66 -19.44 -8.56 -7.40
N GLY A 67 -18.35 -7.90 -6.99
CA GLY A 67 -17.08 -7.89 -7.72
C GLY A 67 -17.05 -6.95 -8.94
N GLN A 68 -18.10 -6.18 -9.18
CA GLN A 68 -18.12 -5.17 -10.23
C GLN A 68 -17.11 -4.06 -9.94
N TYR A 69 -16.33 -3.67 -10.94
CA TYR A 69 -15.39 -2.57 -10.83
C TYR A 69 -16.12 -1.24 -10.62
N GLN A 70 -15.70 -0.46 -9.63
CA GLN A 70 -16.31 0.83 -9.27
C GLN A 70 -15.37 2.02 -9.49
N GLY A 71 -14.10 1.77 -9.81
CA GLY A 71 -13.12 2.81 -10.11
C GLY A 71 -11.77 2.57 -9.45
N ASN A 72 -10.91 3.57 -9.53
CA ASN A 72 -9.61 3.56 -8.87
C ASN A 72 -9.20 4.94 -8.38
N ILE A 73 -8.22 4.95 -7.47
CA ILE A 73 -7.42 6.13 -7.15
C ILE A 73 -5.97 5.83 -7.47
N GLN A 74 -5.24 6.81 -8.01
CA GLN A 74 -3.81 6.71 -8.24
C GLN A 74 -3.09 7.75 -7.39
N ALA A 75 -2.15 7.31 -6.57
CA ALA A 75 -1.29 8.22 -5.82
C ALA A 75 -0.33 8.94 -6.79
N PRO A 76 -0.13 10.26 -6.68
CA PRO A 76 0.84 10.99 -7.49
C PRO A 76 2.25 10.40 -7.33
N ILE A 77 2.96 10.17 -8.44
CA ILE A 77 4.38 9.81 -8.40
C ILE A 77 5.16 11.11 -8.18
N VAL A 78 5.72 11.29 -7.00
CA VAL A 78 6.67 12.38 -6.74
C VAL A 78 8.06 11.86 -7.09
N THR A 79 8.56 12.19 -8.29
CA THR A 79 9.98 12.03 -8.59
C THR A 79 10.76 13.10 -7.82
N PRO A 80 11.77 12.72 -7.00
CA PRO A 80 12.66 13.71 -6.40
C PRO A 80 13.33 14.54 -7.50
N PRO A 81 13.50 15.86 -7.33
CA PRO A 81 14.24 16.66 -8.29
C PRO A 81 15.67 16.13 -8.42
N ASN A 82 16.18 16.07 -9.65
CA ASN A 82 17.55 15.66 -9.90
C ASN A 82 18.53 16.71 -9.34
N THR A 83 19.21 16.39 -8.23
CA THR A 83 20.16 17.29 -7.56
C THR A 83 21.60 17.14 -8.09
N THR A 84 21.84 16.34 -9.13
CA THR A 84 23.19 16.22 -9.70
C THR A 84 23.55 17.45 -10.53
N ILE A 85 24.27 18.37 -9.92
CA ILE A 85 24.96 19.46 -10.62
C ILE A 85 26.13 18.83 -11.37
N SER A 86 26.03 18.77 -12.71
CA SER A 86 27.18 18.42 -13.55
C SER A 86 28.15 19.59 -13.53
N THR A 87 29.15 19.55 -12.65
CA THR A 87 30.24 20.53 -12.71
C THR A 87 31.00 20.32 -14.02
N PRO A 88 31.19 21.36 -14.85
CA PRO A 88 31.96 21.22 -16.09
C PRO A 88 33.37 20.70 -15.74
N ARG A 89 33.89 19.79 -16.59
CA ARG A 89 35.27 19.28 -16.44
C ARG A 89 36.23 20.48 -16.36
N GLN A 90 36.98 20.58 -15.26
CA GLN A 90 38.06 21.54 -15.16
C GLN A 90 39.12 21.15 -16.20
N VAL A 91 39.19 21.89 -17.30
CA VAL A 91 40.27 21.75 -18.26
C VAL A 91 41.49 22.38 -17.61
N ASN A 92 42.56 21.61 -17.42
CA ASN A 92 43.84 22.17 -16.96
C ASN A 92 44.28 23.23 -17.97
N GLN A 93 44.24 24.50 -17.58
CA GLN A 93 44.80 25.57 -18.39
C GLN A 93 46.32 25.47 -18.30
N SER A 94 46.98 25.24 -19.44
CA SER A 94 48.43 25.28 -19.54
C SER A 94 48.94 26.66 -19.12
N PRO A 95 50.05 26.77 -18.36
CA PRO A 95 50.63 28.06 -18.00
C PRO A 95 50.93 28.87 -19.27
N SER A 96 50.32 30.06 -19.40
CA SER A 96 50.70 31.01 -20.44
C SER A 96 52.00 31.68 -20.01
N ILE A 97 53.12 31.27 -20.62
CA ILE A 97 54.37 32.02 -20.51
C ILE A 97 54.20 33.23 -21.43
N LYS A 98 54.16 34.45 -20.86
CA LYS A 98 54.18 35.69 -21.64
C LYS A 98 55.56 35.83 -22.28
N GLY A 99 55.73 35.31 -23.48
CA GLY A 99 56.88 35.63 -24.31
C GLY A 99 56.76 37.08 -24.77
N TRP A 100 57.76 37.90 -24.42
CA TRP A 100 58.49 38.92 -25.18
C TRP A 100 59.39 39.65 -24.18
#